data_AF-A0A166S198-F1
#
_entry.id   AF-A0A166S198-F1
#
_cell.length_a   1.000
_cell.length_b   1.000
_cell.length_c   1.000
_cell.angle_alpha   90.00
_cell.angle_beta   90.00
_cell.angle_gamma   90.00
#
_symmetry.space_group_name_H-M   'P 1'
#
loop_
_entity.id
_entity.type
_entity.pdbx_description
1 polymer ?
#
loop_
_entity_poly.entity_id
_entity_poly.type
_entity_poly.pdbx_seq_one_letter_code
_entity_poly.pdbx_strand_id
1 'polypeptide(L)'
;MNIQFSQDLIRYLAVYLGTTLGEIAKEPDFPYSKPLLYKVANGSIQVSEQLNEAFNKYWRDRELNSEDLSNLYQLIDLIETGRNRKNMR
;
A
#
# COMPACT_ATOMS: atom_id res chain seq x y z
N MET A 1 7.35 8.17 11.26
CA MET A 1 6.27 8.54 10.31
C MET A 1 5.14 7.55 10.48
N ASN A 2 3.90 8.01 10.61
CA ASN A 2 2.72 7.13 10.60
C ASN A 2 1.89 7.50 9.37
N ILE A 3 1.80 6.58 8.42
CA ILE A 3 1.15 6.76 7.13
C ILE A 3 -0.33 6.41 7.31
N GLN A 4 -1.25 7.23 6.81
CA GLN A 4 -2.65 6.82 6.72
C GLN A 4 -2.85 6.00 5.45
N PHE A 5 -2.75 4.67 5.55
CA PHE A 5 -2.98 3.79 4.40
C PHE A 5 -4.43 3.89 3.90
N SER A 6 -4.59 4.23 2.62
CA SER A 6 -5.85 4.12 1.88
C SER A 6 -5.96 2.75 1.18
N GLN A 7 -7.13 2.45 0.64
CA GLN A 7 -7.40 1.23 -0.12
C GLN A 7 -6.46 1.12 -1.34
N ASP A 8 -6.30 2.23 -2.08
CA ASP A 8 -5.38 2.30 -3.22
C ASP A 8 -3.93 2.18 -2.78
N LEU A 9 -3.52 2.85 -1.69
CA LEU A 9 -2.14 2.74 -1.23
C LEU A 9 -1.78 1.29 -0.87
N ILE A 10 -2.69 0.56 -0.22
CA ILE A 10 -2.52 -0.88 0.06
C ILE A 10 -2.42 -1.70 -1.23
N ARG A 11 -3.32 -1.43 -2.19
CA ARG A 11 -3.35 -2.12 -3.48
C ARG A 11 -2.03 -1.94 -4.24
N TYR A 12 -1.54 -0.71 -4.32
CA TYR A 12 -0.35 -0.38 -5.10
C TYR A 12 0.96 -0.62 -4.35
N LEU A 13 0.95 -0.69 -3.02
CA LEU A 13 2.11 -1.14 -2.23
C LEU A 13 2.60 -2.51 -2.69
N ALA A 14 1.69 -3.47 -2.84
CA ALA A 14 2.05 -4.81 -3.30
C ALA A 14 2.70 -4.78 -4.70
N VAL A 15 2.16 -3.96 -5.61
CA VAL A 15 2.70 -3.77 -6.96
C VAL A 15 4.11 -3.15 -6.92
N TYR A 16 4.28 -2.09 -6.13
CA TYR A 16 5.56 -1.40 -5.96
C TYR A 16 6.65 -2.32 -5.43
N LEU A 17 6.31 -3.18 -4.47
CA LEU A 17 7.22 -4.16 -3.90
C LEU A 17 7.42 -5.42 -4.76
N GLY A 18 6.84 -5.48 -5.97
CA GLY A 18 6.94 -6.64 -6.86
C GLY A 18 6.34 -7.92 -6.27
N THR A 19 5.31 -7.80 -5.43
CA THR A 19 4.69 -8.90 -4.69
C THR A 19 3.15 -8.88 -4.81
N THR A 20 2.46 -9.67 -4.00
CA THR A 20 0.99 -9.68 -3.92
C THR A 20 0.51 -9.51 -2.48
N LEU A 21 -0.72 -9.04 -2.29
CA LEU A 21 -1.38 -9.04 -0.98
C LEU A 21 -1.48 -10.45 -0.38
N GLY A 22 -1.50 -11.49 -1.22
CA GLY A 22 -1.47 -12.87 -0.77
C GLY A 22 -0.14 -13.28 -0.14
N GLU A 23 0.99 -12.77 -0.65
CA GLU A 23 2.31 -13.00 -0.05
C GLU A 23 2.49 -12.17 1.22
N ILE A 24 2.01 -10.92 1.23
CA ILE A 24 1.99 -10.08 2.44
C ILE A 24 1.21 -10.77 3.57
N ALA A 25 0.07 -11.39 3.27
CA ALA A 25 -0.73 -12.12 4.25
C ALA A 25 -0.08 -13.40 4.80
N LYS A 26 1.01 -13.89 4.19
CA LYS A 26 1.77 -15.07 4.67
C LYS A 26 2.92 -14.68 5.59
N GLU A 27 3.24 -13.39 5.68
CA GLU A 27 4.31 -12.91 6.55
C GLU A 27 3.98 -13.26 8.02
N PRO A 28 4.94 -13.82 8.78
CA PRO A 28 4.69 -14.30 10.15
C PRO A 28 4.04 -13.25 11.07
N ASP A 29 4.36 -11.98 10.85
CA ASP A 29 3.93 -10.85 11.68
C ASP A 29 2.75 -10.06 11.09
N PHE A 30 2.13 -10.53 10.02
CA PHE A 30 1.02 -9.81 9.37
C PHE A 30 -0.33 -10.50 9.70
N PRO A 31 -1.13 -9.98 10.65
CA PRO A 31 -2.22 -10.73 11.26
C PRO A 31 -3.50 -10.81 10.42
N TYR A 32 -3.42 -10.51 9.12
CA TYR A 32 -4.59 -10.36 8.26
C TYR A 32 -4.57 -11.32 7.08
N SER A 33 -5.71 -11.98 6.90
CA SER A 33 -5.89 -12.98 5.84
C SER A 33 -5.91 -12.38 4.44
N LYS A 34 -5.43 -13.15 3.45
CA LYS A 34 -5.49 -12.80 2.02
C LYS A 34 -6.89 -12.30 1.59
N PRO A 35 -8.01 -13.02 1.86
CA PRO A 35 -9.33 -12.54 1.43
C PRO A 35 -9.71 -11.17 1.99
N LEU A 36 -9.33 -10.85 3.24
CA LEU A 36 -9.60 -9.54 3.83
C LEU A 36 -8.85 -8.45 3.06
N LEU A 37 -7.55 -8.65 2.81
CA LEU A 37 -6.73 -7.64 2.13
C LEU A 37 -7.23 -7.32 0.73
N TYR A 38 -7.66 -8.33 -0.03
CA TYR A 38 -8.26 -8.09 -1.34
C TYR A 38 -9.62 -7.37 -1.27
N LYS A 39 -10.45 -7.64 -0.24
CA LYS A 39 -11.69 -6.89 0.00
C LYS A 39 -11.44 -5.44 0.45
N VAL A 40 -10.31 -5.16 1.07
CA VAL A 40 -9.91 -3.78 1.39
C VAL A 40 -9.42 -3.09 0.12
N ALA A 41 -8.49 -3.72 -0.62
CA ALA A 41 -7.89 -3.17 -1.82
C ALA A 41 -8.89 -2.94 -2.98
N ASN A 42 -10.03 -3.64 -2.99
CA ASN A 42 -11.09 -3.43 -3.98
C ASN A 42 -12.18 -2.44 -3.53
N GLY A 43 -12.04 -1.84 -2.35
CA GLY A 43 -12.99 -0.87 -1.80
C GLY A 43 -14.21 -1.47 -1.09
N SER A 44 -14.35 -2.80 -1.00
CA SER A 44 -15.50 -3.44 -0.33
C SER A 44 -15.47 -3.29 1.19
N ILE A 45 -14.28 -3.09 1.77
CA ILE A 45 -14.05 -2.88 3.20
C ILE A 45 -13.15 -1.65 3.38
N GLN A 46 -13.47 -0.83 4.38
CA GLN A 46 -12.65 0.33 4.76
C GLN A 46 -11.41 -0.10 5.53
N VAL A 47 -10.32 0.66 5.41
CA VAL A 47 -9.10 0.40 6.18
C VAL A 47 -9.37 0.72 7.65
N SER A 48 -9.36 -0.30 8.51
CA SER A 48 -9.48 -0.08 9.96
C SER A 48 -8.19 0.48 10.54
N GLU A 49 -8.27 1.06 11.73
CA GLU A 49 -7.09 1.56 12.46
C GLU A 49 -6.04 0.46 12.67
N GLN A 50 -6.46 -0.72 13.13
CA GLN A 50 -5.56 -1.86 13.37
C GLN A 50 -4.91 -2.37 12.07
N LEU A 51 -5.64 -2.35 10.96
CA LEU A 51 -5.07 -2.71 9.66
C LEU A 51 -4.03 -1.67 9.23
N ASN A 52 -4.31 -0.39 9.47
CA ASN A 52 -3.37 0.69 9.23
C ASN A 52 -2.09 0.53 10.06
N GLU A 53 -2.22 0.17 11.33
CA GLU A 53 -1.09 -0.11 12.22
C GLU A 53 -0.23 -1.28 11.70
N ALA A 54 -0.86 -2.37 11.25
CA ALA A 54 -0.14 -3.52 10.67
C ALA A 54 0.61 -3.15 9.38
N PHE A 55 0.01 -2.37 8.48
CA PHE A 55 0.70 -1.87 7.30
C PHE A 55 1.83 -0.90 7.64
N ASN A 56 1.66 -0.05 8.66
CA ASN A 56 2.72 0.82 9.14
C ASN A 56 3.89 0.03 9.77
N LYS A 57 3.61 -1.05 10.50
CA LYS A 57 4.66 -1.98 10.97
C LYS A 57 5.37 -2.62 9.78
N TYR A 58 4.62 -3.22 8.86
CA TYR A 58 5.14 -3.84 7.65
C TYR A 58 6.03 -2.90 6.83
N TRP A 59 5.62 -1.62 6.71
CA TRP A 59 6.38 -0.57 6.06
C TRP A 59 7.73 -0.30 6.76
N ARG A 60 7.71 -0.14 8.08
CA ARG A 60 8.92 0.12 8.90
C ARG A 60 9.87 -1.05 8.91
N ASP A 61 9.36 -2.28 9.01
CA ASP A 61 10.18 -3.51 9.04
C ASP A 61 10.96 -3.71 7.73
N ARG A 62 10.55 -3.04 6.65
CA ARG A 62 11.22 -3.04 5.33
C ARG A 62 12.08 -1.80 5.08
N GLU A 63 12.24 -0.95 6.09
CA GLU A 63 13.03 0.28 6.00
C GLU A 63 12.58 1.24 4.88
N LEU A 64 11.30 1.14 4.46
CA LEU A 64 10.72 2.01 3.45
C LEU A 64 10.64 3.45 4.00
N ASN A 65 10.90 4.43 3.14
CA ASN A 65 11.07 5.82 3.55
C ASN A 65 10.16 6.78 2.76
N SER A 66 10.29 8.09 3.01
CA SER A 66 9.44 9.09 2.37
C SER A 66 9.57 9.15 0.84
N GLU A 67 10.72 8.74 0.28
CA GLU A 67 10.91 8.62 -1.16
C GLU A 67 10.06 7.48 -1.74
N ASP A 68 10.04 6.31 -1.09
CA ASP A 68 9.17 5.20 -1.48
C ASP A 68 7.70 5.59 -1.47
N LEU A 69 7.29 6.32 -0.43
CA LEU A 69 5.92 6.82 -0.32
C LEU A 69 5.59 7.81 -1.44
N SER A 70 6.53 8.70 -1.78
CA SER A 70 6.37 9.62 -2.91
C SER A 70 6.29 8.88 -4.25
N ASN A 71 7.11 7.85 -4.45
CA ASN A 71 7.09 7.02 -5.65
C ASN A 71 5.77 6.26 -5.78
N LEU A 72 5.22 5.75 -4.67
CA LEU A 72 3.90 5.13 -4.64
C LEU A 72 2.79 6.11 -5.02
N TYR A 73 2.79 7.33 -4.47
CA TYR A 73 1.81 8.33 -4.87
C TYR A 73 1.96 8.74 -6.34
N GLN A 74 3.18 8.83 -6.87
CA GLN A 74 3.41 9.07 -8.30
C GLN A 74 2.88 7.93 -9.17
N LEU A 75 3.02 6.67 -8.73
CA LEU A 75 2.46 5.50 -9.41
C LEU A 75 0.93 5.56 -9.44
N ILE A 76 0.31 5.89 -8.30
CA ILE A 76 -1.14 6.05 -8.20
C ILE A 76 -1.62 7.16 -9.14
N ASP A 77 -1.02 8.34 -9.06
CA ASP A 77 -1.34 9.48 -9.93
C ASP A 77 -1.22 9.09 -11.42
N LEU A 78 -0.17 8.36 -11.81
CA LEU A 78 0.03 7.91 -13.18
C LEU A 78 -1.08 6.95 -13.63
N ILE A 79 -1.51 6.04 -12.76
CA ILE A 79 -2.56 5.07 -13.10
C ILE A 79 -3.93 5.73 -13.18
N GLU A 80 -4.24 6.65 -12.27
CA GLU A 80 -5.54 7.33 -12.24
C GLU A 80 -5.69 8.38 -13.35
N THR A 81 -4.63 9.12 -13.65
CA THR A 81 -4.70 10.29 -14.55
C THR A 81 -3.98 10.08 -15.88
N GLY A 82 -3.17 9.03 -16.02
CA GLY A 82 -2.29 8.82 -17.17
C GLY A 82 -1.13 9.83 -17.27
N ARG A 83 -0.91 10.67 -16.25
CA ARG A 83 0.09 11.75 -16.28
C ARG A 83 1.16 11.58 -15.21
N ASN A 84 2.43 11.69 -15.63
CA ASN A 84 3.56 11.78 -14.70
C ASN A 84 3.85 13.26 -14.40
N ARG A 85 3.66 13.72 -13.16
CA ARG A 85 3.84 15.14 -12.77
C ARG A 85 5.24 15.69 -13.07
N LYS A 86 6.27 14.84 -13.17
CA LYS A 86 7.64 15.26 -13.51
C LYS A 86 7.79 15.84 -14.93
N ASN A 87 6.83 15.60 -15.83
CA ASN A 87 6.86 16.12 -17.21
C ASN A 87 6.06 17.41 -17.43
N MET A 88 5.60 18.09 -16.37
CA MET A 88 5.09 19.47 -16.49
C MET A 88 6.26 20.46 -16.36
N ARG A 89 6.96 20.68 -17.48
CA ARG A 89 7.79 21.86 -17.72
C ARG A 89 7.19 22.64 -18.89
#